data_AF-A0A8B8IXD1-F1
#
_entry.id   AF-A0A8B8IXD1-F1
#
_cell.length_a   1.000
_cell.length_b   1.000
_cell.length_c   1.000
_cell.angle_alpha   90.00
_cell.angle_beta   90.00
_cell.angle_gamma   90.00
#
_symmetry.space_group_name_H-M   'P 1'
#
loop_
_entity.id
_entity.type
_entity.pdbx_description
1 polymer ?
#
loop_
_entity_poly.entity_id
_entity_poly.type
_entity_poly.pdbx_seq_one_letter_code
_entity_poly.pdbx_strand_id
1 'polypeptide(L)'
;MWRIRNNYNFILITMVFSLWVISCKSASPNSRCKLRRYTHNAVQTDFNGLRCWDEVDIMSCWGYCLSYETADWQFPYKVSFHPVCVHGERKHASVKLRNCDPGVEPGTELYHYVEAAYCKCQACSSEDTSCEWLPPDYSLLNENSIADQMEDKK
;
A
#
# COMPACT_ATOMS: atom_id res chain seq x y z
N MET A 1 -60.75 47.10 15.81
CA MET A 1 -60.57 45.77 15.19
C MET A 1 -59.20 45.73 14.50
N TRP A 2 -58.12 45.39 15.21
CA TRP A 2 -56.82 45.10 14.61
C TRP A 2 -56.27 43.84 15.30
N ARG A 3 -56.30 42.71 14.57
CA ARG A 3 -55.77 41.41 15.01
C ARG A 3 -54.24 41.49 15.00
N ILE A 4 -53.62 41.37 16.18
CA ILE A 4 -52.20 41.06 16.34
C ILE A 4 -51.98 39.67 15.73
N ARG A 5 -51.38 39.62 14.54
CA ARG A 5 -51.10 38.37 13.83
C ARG A 5 -49.89 37.71 14.50
N ASN A 6 -50.11 36.46 14.91
CA ASN A 6 -49.26 35.60 15.72
C ASN A 6 -47.84 35.44 15.12
N ASN A 7 -46.85 36.09 15.74
CA ASN A 7 -45.44 36.16 15.30
C ASN A 7 -44.62 34.91 15.63
N TYR A 8 -45.21 33.92 16.31
CA TYR A 8 -44.50 32.72 16.78
C TYR A 8 -44.26 31.68 15.66
N ASN A 9 -45.15 31.60 14.67
CA ASN A 9 -45.01 30.62 13.58
C ASN A 9 -43.87 30.97 12.61
N PHE A 10 -43.60 32.26 12.37
CA PHE A 10 -42.56 32.67 11.41
C PHE A 10 -41.14 32.47 11.95
N ILE A 11 -40.95 32.63 13.26
CA ILE A 11 -39.68 32.38 13.97
C ILE A 11 -39.40 30.87 14.09
N LEU A 12 -40.42 30.05 14.30
CA LEU A 12 -40.28 28.59 14.33
C LEU A 12 -39.90 28.02 12.96
N ILE A 13 -40.50 28.52 11.87
CA ILE A 13 -40.21 28.04 10.51
C ILE A 13 -38.77 28.39 10.07
N THR A 14 -38.25 29.54 10.49
CA THR A 14 -36.88 29.97 10.15
C THR A 14 -35.81 29.20 10.94
N MET A 15 -36.05 28.85 12.22
CA MET A 15 -35.11 28.01 12.99
C MET A 15 -34.98 26.57 12.47
N VAL A 16 -36.06 26.00 11.90
CA VAL A 16 -36.03 24.65 11.32
C VAL A 16 -35.24 24.62 10.01
N PHE A 17 -35.27 25.71 9.21
CA PHE A 17 -34.54 25.78 7.94
C PHE A 17 -33.02 26.01 8.13
N SER A 18 -32.59 26.69 9.19
CA SER A 18 -31.17 26.89 9.50
C SER A 18 -30.43 25.63 9.95
N LEU A 19 -31.15 24.59 10.40
CA LEU A 19 -30.58 23.31 10.82
C LEU A 19 -30.34 22.34 9.65
N TRP A 20 -30.82 22.65 8.44
CA TRP A 20 -30.69 21.77 7.26
C TRP A 20 -29.49 22.06 6.36
N VAL A 21 -28.74 23.14 6.60
CA VAL A 21 -27.69 23.61 5.67
C VAL A 21 -26.27 23.17 6.07
N ILE A 22 -26.08 22.42 7.15
CA ILE A 22 -24.72 22.09 7.63
C ILE A 22 -24.54 20.59 7.85
N SER A 23 -24.29 19.85 6.77
CA SER A 23 -23.28 18.78 6.78
C SER A 23 -23.00 18.27 5.36
N CYS A 24 -22.27 19.07 4.58
CA CYS A 24 -21.32 18.48 3.66
C CYS A 24 -20.02 18.28 4.46
N LYS A 25 -19.93 17.21 5.25
CA LYS A 25 -18.62 16.71 5.68
C LYS A 25 -17.97 16.23 4.40
N SER A 26 -17.06 17.01 3.83
CA SER A 26 -16.14 16.51 2.83
C SER A 26 -15.35 15.40 3.51
N ALA A 27 -15.82 14.17 3.35
CA ALA A 27 -15.01 12.98 3.56
C ALA A 27 -13.94 13.04 2.49
N SER A 28 -12.90 13.85 2.74
CA SER A 28 -11.66 13.74 1.99
C SER A 28 -11.27 12.27 2.12
N PRO A 29 -11.20 11.51 1.01
CA PRO A 29 -10.66 10.17 1.07
C PRO A 29 -9.17 10.36 1.27
N ASN A 30 -8.76 10.66 2.51
CA ASN A 30 -7.37 10.82 2.90
C ASN A 30 -6.77 9.41 2.94
N SER A 31 -6.55 8.84 1.75
CA SER A 31 -5.71 7.70 1.45
C SER A 31 -4.24 8.08 1.65
N ARG A 32 -3.93 8.81 2.74
CA ARG A 32 -2.57 9.12 3.16
C ARG A 32 -1.84 7.83 3.48
N CYS A 33 -0.52 7.85 3.37
CA CYS A 33 0.35 6.72 3.69
C CYS A 33 -0.01 6.09 5.06
N LYS A 34 -0.39 4.81 5.03
CA LYS A 34 -0.86 4.06 6.20
C LYS A 34 -0.62 2.56 6.03
N LEU A 35 -0.79 1.82 7.12
CA LEU A 35 -0.78 0.37 7.10
C LEU A 35 -2.00 -0.18 6.37
N ARG A 36 -1.77 -1.25 5.61
CA ARG A 36 -2.79 -2.01 4.90
C ARG A 36 -2.39 -3.47 4.86
N ARG A 37 -3.38 -4.35 5.05
CA ARG A 37 -3.21 -5.79 4.83
C ARG A 37 -3.17 -6.07 3.32
N TYR A 38 -2.09 -6.71 2.88
CA TYR A 38 -1.87 -7.16 1.52
C TYR A 38 -1.79 -8.68 1.53
N THR A 39 -2.60 -9.31 0.69
CA THR A 39 -2.71 -10.75 0.60
C THR A 39 -1.82 -11.24 -0.54
N HIS A 40 -0.90 -12.15 -0.24
CA HIS A 40 0.14 -12.64 -1.15
C HIS A 40 0.10 -14.17 -1.23
N ASN A 41 0.20 -14.71 -2.44
CA ASN A 41 0.33 -16.16 -2.65
C ASN A 41 1.79 -16.57 -2.44
N ALA A 42 2.11 -17.07 -1.25
CA ALA A 42 3.46 -17.52 -0.91
C ALA A 42 3.69 -18.94 -1.42
N VAL A 43 4.85 -19.19 -2.03
CA VAL A 43 5.31 -20.50 -2.47
C VAL A 43 6.75 -20.68 -1.99
N GLN A 44 7.04 -21.80 -1.32
CA GLN A 44 8.40 -22.24 -1.00
C GLN A 44 8.67 -23.59 -1.62
N THR A 45 9.87 -23.74 -2.20
CA THR A 45 10.31 -24.97 -2.85
C THR A 45 11.56 -25.50 -2.13
N ASP A 46 11.55 -26.78 -1.81
CA ASP A 46 12.66 -27.52 -1.23
C ASP A 46 13.74 -27.85 -2.28
N PHE A 47 14.93 -28.27 -1.84
CA PHE A 47 16.01 -28.78 -2.68
C PHE A 47 15.58 -29.97 -3.56
N ASN A 48 14.61 -30.77 -3.10
CA ASN A 48 14.04 -31.88 -3.85
C ASN A 48 12.97 -31.45 -4.88
N GLY A 49 12.69 -30.15 -5.03
CA GLY A 49 11.68 -29.63 -5.95
C GLY A 49 10.23 -29.77 -5.46
N LEU A 50 10.03 -30.25 -4.23
CA LEU A 50 8.73 -30.31 -3.57
C LEU A 50 8.35 -28.94 -3.03
N ARG A 51 7.06 -28.58 -3.09
CA ARG A 51 6.61 -27.22 -2.74
C ARG A 51 5.57 -27.20 -1.62
N CYS A 52 5.60 -26.11 -0.87
CA CYS A 52 4.53 -25.67 0.02
C CYS A 52 3.99 -24.33 -0.46
N TRP A 53 2.68 -24.13 -0.39
CA TRP A 53 2.03 -22.88 -0.81
C TRP A 53 0.83 -22.53 0.05
N ASP A 54 0.59 -21.23 0.22
CA ASP A 54 -0.59 -20.72 0.91
C ASP A 54 -0.82 -19.25 0.59
N GLU A 55 -2.02 -18.77 0.91
CA GLU A 55 -2.33 -17.34 0.91
C GLU A 55 -1.93 -16.73 2.26
N VAL A 56 -1.05 -15.73 2.22
CA VAL A 56 -0.46 -15.08 3.40
C VAL A 56 -0.87 -13.61 3.46
N ASP A 57 -1.41 -13.21 4.60
CA ASP A 57 -1.75 -11.82 4.89
C ASP A 57 -0.54 -11.09 5.51
N ILE A 58 0.01 -10.13 4.75
CA ILE A 58 1.18 -9.35 5.14
C ILE A 58 0.76 -7.91 5.43
N MET A 59 1.20 -7.35 6.55
CA MET A 59 1.03 -5.92 6.81
C MET A 59 2.03 -5.12 5.98
N SER A 60 1.54 -4.26 5.09
CA SER A 60 2.33 -3.44 4.18
C SER A 60 1.87 -1.98 4.21
N CYS A 61 2.57 -1.10 3.50
CA CYS A 61 2.28 0.31 3.41
C CYS A 61 1.54 0.68 2.12
N TRP A 62 0.50 1.49 2.25
CA TRP A 62 -0.30 1.94 1.12
C TRP A 62 -0.83 3.36 1.34
N GLY A 63 -0.84 4.14 0.27
CA GLY A 63 -1.43 5.48 0.25
C GLY A 63 -0.59 6.47 -0.54
N TYR A 64 -0.92 7.75 -0.37
CA TYR A 64 -0.31 8.89 -1.05
C TYR A 64 0.56 9.71 -0.10
N CYS A 65 1.57 10.34 -0.67
CA CYS A 65 2.47 11.30 -0.03
C CYS A 65 2.42 12.63 -0.79
N LEU A 66 2.55 13.75 -0.07
CA LEU A 66 2.61 15.07 -0.69
C LEU A 66 4.00 15.29 -1.29
N SER A 67 4.02 15.64 -2.56
CA SER A 67 5.23 16.03 -3.29
C SER A 67 5.14 17.49 -3.72
N TYR A 68 6.29 18.11 -3.96
CA TYR A 68 6.36 19.45 -4.53
C TYR A 68 7.65 19.62 -5.34
N GLU A 69 7.60 20.58 -6.25
CA GLU A 69 8.75 21.04 -7.03
C GLU A 69 8.73 22.57 -7.05
N THR A 70 9.89 23.18 -6.88
CA THR A 70 10.08 24.63 -6.96
C THR A 70 11.20 24.89 -7.95
N ALA A 71 10.89 25.62 -9.03
CA ALA A 71 11.90 26.04 -9.99
C ALA A 71 12.83 27.08 -9.34
N ASP A 72 14.13 26.96 -9.58
CA ASP A 72 15.08 28.01 -9.21
C ASP A 72 14.95 29.18 -10.20
N TRP A 73 15.32 30.39 -9.77
CA TRP A 73 15.37 31.55 -10.64
C TRP A 73 16.51 31.43 -11.66
N GLN A 74 17.59 30.69 -11.33
CA GLN A 74 18.62 30.32 -12.29
C GLN A 74 18.21 29.05 -13.04
N PHE A 75 17.95 29.20 -14.33
CA PHE A 75 17.78 28.05 -15.22
C PHE A 75 19.15 27.33 -15.39
N PRO A 76 19.22 25.99 -15.36
CA PRO A 76 18.14 24.98 -15.37
C PRO A 76 17.88 24.32 -14.00
N TYR A 77 18.08 25.01 -12.89
CA TYR A 77 18.05 24.40 -11.56
C TYR A 77 16.62 24.36 -10.98
N LYS A 78 16.40 23.37 -10.10
CA LYS A 78 15.14 23.18 -9.39
C LYS A 78 15.34 22.42 -8.09
N VAL A 79 14.42 22.62 -7.14
CA VAL A 79 14.31 21.85 -5.90
C VAL A 79 13.11 20.93 -6.02
N SER A 80 13.36 19.62 -6.03
CA SER A 80 12.35 18.57 -6.19
C SER A 80 12.26 17.74 -4.91
N PHE A 81 11.05 17.59 -4.36
CA PHE A 81 10.77 16.75 -3.18
C PHE A 81 9.67 15.75 -3.50
N HIS A 82 10.05 14.50 -3.71
CA HIS A 82 9.16 13.40 -4.12
C HIS A 82 9.25 12.21 -3.15
N PRO A 83 8.63 12.30 -1.95
CA PRO A 83 8.60 11.18 -1.02
C PRO A 83 7.64 10.10 -1.48
N VAL A 84 7.95 8.85 -1.11
CA VAL A 84 7.12 7.68 -1.35
C VAL A 84 6.65 7.06 -0.03
N CYS A 85 5.51 6.36 -0.07
CA CYS A 85 4.97 5.66 1.11
C CYS A 85 5.70 4.33 1.29
N VAL A 86 6.51 4.22 2.33
CA VAL A 86 7.36 3.04 2.59
C VAL A 86 7.25 2.58 4.04
N HIS A 87 7.81 1.40 4.31
CA HIS A 87 7.91 0.84 5.65
C HIS A 87 8.76 1.78 6.50
N GLY A 88 8.17 2.32 7.57
CA GLY A 88 8.88 3.18 8.50
C GLY A 88 9.78 2.39 9.43
N GLU A 89 9.26 1.25 9.88
CA GLU A 89 9.97 0.20 10.59
C GLU A 89 9.53 -1.15 10.02
N ARG A 90 10.49 -2.06 9.94
CA ARG A 90 10.32 -3.39 9.36
C ARG A 90 10.37 -4.41 10.50
N LYS A 91 9.44 -5.37 10.47
CA LYS A 91 9.36 -6.44 11.47
C LYS A 91 9.43 -7.78 10.75
N HIS A 92 10.31 -8.66 11.22
CA HIS A 92 10.36 -10.03 10.73
C HIS A 92 9.19 -10.83 11.31
N ALA A 93 8.54 -11.60 10.45
CA ALA A 93 7.44 -12.47 10.81
C ALA A 93 7.59 -13.82 10.09
N SER A 94 6.86 -14.82 10.56
CA SER A 94 6.85 -16.14 9.95
C SER A 94 5.47 -16.77 10.07
N VAL A 95 5.06 -17.51 9.05
CA VAL A 95 3.79 -18.25 9.02
C VAL A 95 4.04 -19.67 8.54
N LYS A 96 3.23 -20.61 9.03
CA LYS A 96 3.26 -22.00 8.56
C LYS A 96 2.31 -22.15 7.37
N LEU A 97 2.83 -22.51 6.21
CA LEU A 97 2.06 -22.80 5.00
C LEU A 97 1.23 -24.07 5.21
N ARG A 98 -0.06 -24.02 4.85
CA ARG A 98 -0.99 -25.13 5.11
C ARG A 98 -0.96 -26.23 4.05
N ASN A 99 -0.58 -25.90 2.81
CA ASN A 99 -0.58 -26.87 1.71
C ASN A 99 0.86 -27.22 1.35
N CYS A 100 1.20 -28.50 1.39
CA CYS A 100 2.52 -29.02 1.06
C CYS A 100 2.41 -30.33 0.30
N ASP A 101 3.36 -30.58 -0.59
CA ASP A 101 3.53 -31.87 -1.24
C ASP A 101 3.90 -32.97 -0.21
N PRO A 102 3.50 -34.24 -0.45
CA PRO A 102 3.86 -35.34 0.43
C PRO A 102 5.36 -35.61 0.41
N GLY A 103 6.00 -35.65 1.60
CA GLY A 103 7.43 -35.94 1.74
C GLY A 103 8.36 -34.73 1.67
N VAL A 104 7.83 -33.50 1.81
CA VAL A 104 8.62 -32.28 1.90
C VAL A 104 9.59 -32.30 3.09
N GLU A 105 10.77 -31.68 2.94
CA GLU A 105 11.74 -31.53 4.03
C GLU A 105 11.12 -30.71 5.19
N PRO A 106 11.32 -31.13 6.46
CA PRO A 106 10.83 -30.38 7.61
C PRO A 106 11.48 -28.99 7.68
N GLY A 107 10.65 -27.96 7.65
CA GLY A 107 11.07 -26.55 7.67
C GLY A 107 10.67 -25.79 6.42
N THR A 108 10.47 -26.46 5.28
CA THR A 108 9.98 -25.82 4.04
C THR A 108 8.59 -25.21 4.19
N GLU A 109 7.81 -25.67 5.17
CA GLU A 109 6.51 -25.12 5.49
C GLU A 109 6.57 -23.81 6.30
N LEU A 110 7.71 -23.44 6.87
CA LEU A 110 7.86 -22.18 7.62
C LEU A 110 8.29 -21.06 6.67
N TYR A 111 7.36 -20.18 6.32
CA TYR A 111 7.60 -19.04 5.44
C TYR A 111 7.98 -17.80 6.23
N HIS A 112 9.17 -17.28 6.00
CA HIS A 112 9.69 -16.06 6.63
C HIS A 112 9.49 -14.85 5.72
N TYR A 113 8.97 -13.76 6.27
CA TYR A 113 8.72 -12.53 5.53
C TYR A 113 8.92 -11.29 6.41
N VAL A 114 8.89 -10.12 5.77
CA VAL A 114 9.03 -8.82 6.43
C VAL A 114 7.73 -8.05 6.29
N GLU A 115 7.19 -7.59 7.41
CA GLU A 115 5.99 -6.75 7.48
C GLU A 115 6.33 -5.33 7.95
N ALA A 116 5.45 -4.38 7.67
CA ALA A 116 5.54 -3.02 8.15
C ALA A 116 4.98 -2.92 9.58
N ALA A 117 5.78 -2.41 10.53
CA ALA A 117 5.27 -2.05 11.85
C ALA A 117 4.51 -0.71 11.81
N TYR A 118 4.98 0.24 11.00
CA TYR A 118 4.28 1.47 10.66
C TYR A 118 4.76 2.00 9.30
N CYS A 119 4.07 3.00 8.77
CA CYS A 119 4.36 3.59 7.45
C CYS A 119 4.73 5.07 7.56
N LYS A 120 5.62 5.53 6.69
CA LYS A 120 5.97 6.96 6.58
C LYS A 120 6.24 7.38 5.14
N CYS A 121 6.05 8.66 4.89
CA CYS A 121 6.46 9.31 3.64
C CYS A 121 7.92 9.77 3.77
N GLN A 122 8.81 9.24 2.93
CA GLN A 122 10.21 9.65 2.90
C GLN A 122 10.81 9.44 1.50
N ALA A 123 12.01 9.97 1.26
CA ALA A 123 12.78 9.62 0.08
C ALA A 123 13.05 8.10 0.08
N CYS A 124 12.95 7.47 -1.09
CA CYS A 124 13.25 6.05 -1.22
C CYS A 124 14.77 5.82 -1.11
N SER A 125 15.19 4.85 -0.30
CA SER A 125 16.58 4.38 -0.24
C SER A 125 16.66 3.01 -0.89
N SER A 126 17.62 2.86 -1.82
CA SER A 126 17.89 1.60 -2.52
C SER A 126 18.69 0.59 -1.68
N GLU A 127 19.08 0.95 -0.45
CA GLU A 127 19.80 0.04 0.45
C GLU A 127 18.96 -1.18 0.81
N ASP A 128 17.66 -0.99 1.03
CA ASP A 128 16.75 -2.02 1.55
C ASP A 128 15.42 -2.12 0.78
N THR A 129 15.26 -1.38 -0.33
CA THR A 129 13.98 -1.29 -1.06
C THR A 129 14.23 -0.99 -2.53
N SER A 130 13.60 -1.74 -3.43
CA SER A 130 13.60 -1.39 -4.86
C SER A 130 12.80 -0.12 -5.07
N CYS A 131 13.48 0.97 -5.39
CA CYS A 131 12.85 2.25 -5.71
C CYS A 131 12.31 2.30 -7.15
N GLU A 132 12.72 1.34 -7.97
CA GLU A 132 12.16 1.08 -9.29
C GLU A 132 10.91 0.20 -9.15
N TRP A 133 9.91 0.48 -9.96
CA TRP A 133 8.74 -0.39 -10.05
C TRP A 133 9.14 -1.68 -10.78
N LEU A 134 9.21 -2.78 -10.03
CA LEU A 134 9.33 -4.13 -10.57
C LEU A 134 8.03 -4.87 -10.27
N PRO A 135 7.43 -5.57 -11.25
CA PRO A 135 6.27 -6.40 -10.98
C PRO A 135 6.66 -7.52 -9.98
N PRO A 136 5.76 -7.92 -9.07
CA PRO A 136 6.04 -8.87 -7.98
C PRO A 136 6.34 -10.31 -8.42
N ASP A 137 6.68 -10.54 -9.69
CA ASP A 137 6.97 -11.85 -10.28
C ASP A 137 8.20 -11.84 -11.22
N TYR A 138 9.01 -10.77 -11.16
CA TYR A 138 10.16 -10.59 -12.04
C TYR A 138 11.24 -11.68 -11.86
N SER A 139 11.29 -12.34 -10.70
CA SER A 139 12.17 -13.48 -10.44
C SER A 139 11.82 -14.70 -11.31
N LEU A 140 10.53 -14.97 -11.58
CA LEU A 140 10.10 -16.03 -12.50
C LEU A 140 10.32 -15.68 -13.97
N LEU A 141 10.36 -14.39 -14.32
CA LEU A 141 10.67 -13.96 -15.68
C LEU A 141 12.17 -14.08 -16.01
N ASN A 142 13.05 -13.92 -15.00
CA ASN A 142 14.49 -14.09 -15.18
C ASN A 142 14.92 -15.55 -15.31
N GLU A 143 14.16 -16.50 -14.75
CA GLU A 143 14.46 -17.93 -14.90
C GLU A 143 14.15 -18.43 -16.31
N ASN A 144 13.11 -17.87 -16.94
CA ASN A 144 12.77 -18.14 -18.35
C ASN A 144 13.69 -17.41 -19.34
N SER A 145 14.20 -16.22 -18.99
CA SER A 145 15.09 -15.46 -19.88
C SER A 145 16.52 -16.02 -19.94
N ILE A 146 16.96 -16.78 -18.93
CA ILE A 146 18.25 -17.49 -18.97
C ILE A 146 18.14 -18.75 -19.85
N ALA A 147 16.98 -19.41 -19.89
CA ALA A 147 16.74 -20.56 -20.76
C ALA A 147 16.72 -20.16 -22.25
N ASP A 148 16.13 -19.01 -22.59
CA ASP A 148 16.08 -18.50 -23.98
C ASP A 148 17.45 -18.02 -24.50
N GLN A 149 18.41 -17.67 -23.63
CA GLN A 149 19.76 -17.27 -24.03
C GLN A 149 20.67 -18.47 -24.40
N MET A 150 20.20 -19.71 -24.24
CA MET A 150 20.96 -20.93 -24.58
C MET A 150 20.52 -21.62 -25.87
N GLU A 151 19.39 -21.24 -26.49
CA GLU A 151 18.96 -21.84 -27.77
C GLU A 151 19.40 -21.07 -29.02
N ASP A 152 19.78 -19.79 -28.91
CA ASP A 152 20.14 -18.93 -30.06
C ASP A 152 21.64 -18.92 -30.43
N LYS A 153 22.38 -19.95 -30.00
CA LYS A 153 23.77 -20.17 -30.41
C LYS A 153 23.97 -21.56 -31.00
N LYS A 154 23.29 -21.83 -32.11
CA LYS A 154 23.62 -22.94 -33.01
C LYS A 154 23.51 -22.54 -34.49
#